data_AF-A0A8S3FCD4-F1
#
_entry.id   AF-A0A8S3FCD4-F1
#
_cell.length_a   1.000
_cell.length_b   1.000
_cell.length_c   1.000
_cell.angle_alpha   90.00
_cell.angle_beta   90.00
_cell.angle_gamma   90.00
#
_symmetry.space_group_name_H-M   'P 1'
#
loop_
_entity.id
_entity.type
_entity.pdbx_description
1 polymer ?
#
loop_
_entity_poly.entity_id
_entity_poly.type
_entity_poly.pdbx_seq_one_letter_code
_entity_poly.pdbx_strand_id
1 'polypeptide(L)' 'MPYIDNNIKLDFKDVLIRPKRSTLKSRADVDLTRQFLFRNSKKTYEGIP' A
#
# COMPACT_ATOMS: atom_id res chain seq x y z
N MET A 1 30.18 -5.49 -7.23
CA MET A 1 29.63 -5.02 -8.52
C MET A 1 28.28 -4.39 -8.25
N PRO A 2 27.98 -3.18 -8.74
CA PRO A 2 26.66 -2.59 -8.58
C PRO A 2 25.65 -3.41 -9.41
N TYR A 3 24.52 -3.75 -8.80
CA TYR A 3 23.39 -4.38 -9.49
C TYR A 3 22.54 -3.30 -10.15
N ILE A 4 22.39 -3.38 -11.47
CA ILE A 4 21.52 -2.48 -12.25
C ILE A 4 20.24 -3.25 -12.54
N ASP A 5 19.13 -2.73 -12.00
CA ASP A 5 17.80 -3.26 -12.28
C ASP A 5 17.26 -2.67 -13.60
N ASN A 6 17.10 -3.53 -14.61
CA ASN A 6 16.63 -3.15 -15.95
C ASN A 6 15.12 -3.31 -16.13
N ASN A 7 14.38 -3.65 -15.08
CA ASN A 7 12.92 -3.80 -15.16
C ASN A 7 12.22 -2.45 -15.37
N ILE A 8 11.09 -2.49 -16.09
CA ILE A 8 10.22 -1.33 -16.29
C ILE A 8 9.63 -0.91 -14.94
N LYS A 9 9.75 0.38 -14.62
CA LYS A 9 9.13 0.99 -13.44
C LYS A 9 7.97 1.86 -13.91
N LEU A 10 6.78 1.60 -13.37
CA LEU A 10 5.57 2.35 -13.67
C LEU A 10 5.35 3.40 -12.59
N ASP A 11 4.94 4.59 -13.00
CA ASP A 11 4.46 5.65 -12.10
C ASP A 11 2.93 5.58 -11.99
N PHE A 12 2.33 6.30 -11.04
CA PHE A 12 0.88 6.28 -10.82
C PHE A 12 0.07 6.72 -12.03
N LYS A 13 0.62 7.60 -12.89
CA LYS A 13 -0.02 8.03 -14.14
C LYS A 13 -0.07 6.94 -15.22
N ASP A 14 0.79 5.93 -15.12
CA ASP A 14 0.92 4.87 -16.12
C ASP A 14 -0.07 3.71 -15.87
N VAL A 15 -0.83 3.76 -14.77
CA VAL A 15 -1.72 2.68 -14.33
C VAL A 15 -3.11 3.17 -13.96
N LEU A 16 -4.11 2.31 -14.18
CA LEU A 16 -5.50 2.53 -13.74
C LEU A 16 -5.96 1.38 -12.86
N ILE A 17 -6.82 1.67 -11.88
CA ILE A 17 -7.45 0.65 -11.04
C ILE A 17 -8.47 -0.10 -11.90
N ARG A 18 -8.28 -1.42 -12.06
CA ARG A 18 -9.32 -2.29 -12.64
C ARG A 18 -10.38 -2.54 -11.57
N PRO A 19 -11.63 -2.09 -11.76
CA PRO A 19 -12.68 -2.33 -10.77
C PRO A 19 -12.99 -3.83 -10.69
N LYS A 20 -13.14 -4.32 -9.45
CA LYS A 20 -13.64 -5.65 -9.12
C LYS A 20 -14.84 -5.47 -8.20
N ARG A 21 -15.83 -6.36 -8.29
CA ARG A 21 -17.01 -6.33 -7.42
C ARG A 21 -16.56 -6.36 -5.95
N SER A 22 -16.99 -5.37 -5.17
CA SER A 22 -16.76 -5.35 -3.72
C SER A 22 -17.62 -6.42 -3.05
N THR A 23 -17.07 -7.06 -2.03
CA THR A 23 -17.81 -7.95 -1.11
C THR A 23 -18.37 -7.19 0.09
N LEU A 24 -17.87 -5.98 0.36
CA LEU A 24 -18.36 -5.09 1.41
C LEU A 24 -19.72 -4.49 1.04
N LYS A 25 -20.57 -4.31 2.06
CA LYS A 25 -21.92 -3.76 1.92
C LYS A 25 -21.92 -2.24 1.86
N SER A 26 -21.03 -1.59 2.61
CA SER A 26 -20.89 -0.14 2.67
C SER A 26 -19.43 0.29 2.57
N ARG A 27 -19.22 1.54 2.14
CA ARG A 27 -17.90 2.20 2.22
C ARG A 27 -17.49 2.49 3.66
N ALA A 28 -18.44 2.57 4.59
CA ALA A 28 -18.18 2.73 6.01
C ALA A 28 -17.54 1.48 6.64
N ASP A 29 -17.68 0.31 6.00
CA ASP A 29 -17.14 -0.97 6.48
C ASP A 29 -15.66 -1.17 6.07
N VAL A 30 -15.04 -0.18 5.43
CA VAL A 30 -13.65 -0.26 4.96
C VAL A 30 -12.69 0.03 6.11
N ASP A 31 -11.83 -0.94 6.43
CA ASP A 31 -10.76 -0.76 7.40
C ASP A 31 -9.49 -0.16 6.77
N LEU A 32 -9.16 1.06 7.21
CA LEU A 32 -7.99 1.82 6.78
C LEU A 32 -6.79 1.66 7.73
N THR A 33 -6.93 0.91 8.83
CA THR A 33 -5.84 0.72 9.79
C THR A 33 -4.66 -0.01 9.13
N ARG A 34 -3.46 0.40 9.53
CA ARG A 34 -2.19 -0.13 9.05
C ARG A 34 -1.23 -0.27 10.24
N GLN A 35 -0.44 -1.34 10.21
CA GLN A 35 0.64 -1.55 11.16
C GLN A 35 1.94 -0.99 10.60
N PHE A 36 2.60 -0.12 11.36
CA PHE A 36 3.86 0.50 11.02
C PHE A 36 4.93 0.06 12.02
N LEU A 37 6.04 -0.47 11.51
CA LEU A 37 7.23 -0.74 12.30
C LEU A 37 8.24 0.40 12.09
N PHE A 38 8.50 1.17 13.15
CA PHE A 38 9.48 2.25 13.07
C PHE A 38 10.90 1.70 13.02
N ARG A 39 11.62 2.01 11.93
CA ARG A 39 12.99 1.52 11.69
C ARG A 39 13.96 1.77 12.84
N ASN A 40 13.90 2.95 13.46
CA ASN A 40 14.89 3.39 14.45
C ASN A 40 14.55 2.96 15.87
N SER A 41 13.28 3.04 16.26
CA SER A 41 12.85 2.75 17.64
C SER A 41 12.36 1.31 17.83
N LYS A 42 12.12 0.57 16.74
CA LYS A 42 11.48 -0.76 16.71
C LYS A 42 10.08 -0.80 17.34
N LYS A 43 9.48 0.36 17.62
CA LYS A 43 8.11 0.44 18.10
C LYS A 43 7.14 0.13 16.97
N THR A 44 6.03 -0.49 17.31
CA THR A 44 4.90 -0.70 16.41
C THR A 44 3.83 0.35 16.67
N TYR A 45 3.27 0.90 15.61
CA TYR A 45 2.09 1.76 15.65
C TYR A 45 1.01 1.16 14.78
N GLU A 46 -0.22 1.16 15.27
CA GLU A 46 -1.39 0.68 14.55
C GLU A 46 -2.38 1.83 14.47
N GLY A 47 -2.72 2.24 13.25
CA GLY A 47 -3.60 3.37 13.03
C GLY A 47 -3.77 3.72 11.56
N ILE A 48 -4.49 4.80 11.30
CA ILE A 48 -4.73 5.33 9.96
C ILE A 48 -3.68 6.42 9.70
N PRO A 49 -2.83 6.28 8.64
CA PRO A 49 -1.82 7.27 8.28
C PRO A 49 -2.42 8.57 7.72
#